data_AF-A0AA37Q2D6-F1
#
_entry.id   AF-A0AA37Q2D6-F1
#
_cell.length_a   1.000
_cell.length_b   1.000
_cell.length_c   1.000
_cell.angle_alpha   90.00
_cell.angle_beta   90.00
_cell.angle_gamma   90.00
#
_symmetry.space_group_name_H-M   'P 1'
#
loop_
_entity.id
_entity.type
_entity.pdbx_description
1 polymer ?
#
loop_
_entity_poly.entity_id
_entity_poly.type
_entity_poly.pdbx_seq_one_letter_code
_entity_poly.pdbx_strand_id
1 'polypeptide(L)'
;MTIQLSRPVLRQTAAVLLLGLTAACGDAPTSATPSRLAPSDAPAHAVYTVGDTTVSTFVYTPLLGTSQGFAGGHQLTMPAGAVCDPLTSGYGPELWDAGCLPLLTPMVFTARSWTDAAGRPHLTFSPDVRFVPGTTVTLRLKDKTAAITEGSAIVWCPTGQLTCVDEARTDPTLATYRDPNTLFVYRRLKHFSGYNVVVDRSGEEPISDTGFGF
;
A
#
# COMPACT_ATOMS: atom_id res chain seq x y z
N MET A 1 42.24 30.94 -21.44
CA MET A 1 41.78 32.24 -20.93
C MET A 1 40.79 31.95 -19.82
N THR A 2 41.25 32.10 -18.59
CA THR A 2 40.62 31.63 -17.35
C THR A 2 39.91 32.81 -16.69
N ILE A 3 38.64 32.69 -16.33
CA ILE A 3 37.97 33.67 -15.45
C ILE A 3 37.17 32.91 -14.38
N GLN A 4 37.75 32.87 -13.18
CA GLN A 4 37.11 32.56 -11.90
C GLN A 4 36.35 33.80 -11.41
N LEU A 5 35.10 33.64 -10.97
CA LEU A 5 34.41 34.64 -10.16
C LEU A 5 33.66 33.96 -9.01
N SER A 6 34.34 33.89 -7.87
CA SER A 6 33.80 33.65 -6.53
C SER A 6 32.88 34.79 -6.09
N ARG A 7 31.78 34.47 -5.39
CA ARG A 7 31.06 35.46 -4.56
C ARG A 7 30.81 34.95 -3.15
N PRO A 8 30.89 35.86 -2.16
CA PRO A 8 31.13 35.53 -0.76
C PRO A 8 29.88 35.21 0.06
N VAL A 9 30.16 34.52 1.15
CA VAL A 9 29.36 34.21 2.34
C VAL A 9 28.77 35.48 2.97
N LEU A 10 27.47 35.47 3.30
CA LEU A 10 26.89 36.41 4.25
C LEU A 10 26.23 35.66 5.40
N ARG A 11 26.92 35.68 6.55
CA ARG A 11 26.39 35.38 7.88
C ARG A 11 25.50 36.53 8.32
N GLN A 12 24.27 36.25 8.74
CA GLN A 12 23.54 37.14 9.64
C GLN A 12 22.88 36.32 10.75
N THR A 13 23.39 36.55 11.96
CA THR A 13 22.85 36.18 13.26
C THR A 13 21.80 37.20 13.70
N ALA A 14 20.64 36.75 14.16
CA ALA A 14 19.78 37.55 15.03
C ALA A 14 19.02 36.61 15.98
N ALA A 15 19.47 36.59 17.24
CA ALA A 15 18.74 36.01 18.36
C ALA A 15 17.73 37.05 18.88
N VAL A 16 16.49 36.64 19.09
CA VAL A 16 15.50 37.42 19.85
C VAL A 16 14.97 36.55 20.97
N LEU A 17 15.35 36.92 22.19
CA LEU A 17 14.87 36.41 23.45
C LEU A 17 13.68 37.30 23.88
N LEU A 18 12.49 36.74 24.07
CA LEU A 18 11.34 37.45 24.66
C LEU A 18 10.76 36.60 25.77
N LEU A 19 11.12 36.95 27.01
CA LEU A 19 10.41 36.57 28.22
C LEU A 19 9.23 37.52 28.43
N GLY A 20 8.03 36.95 28.61
CA GLY A 20 6.84 37.66 29.07
C GLY A 20 6.06 36.78 30.04
N LEU A 21 6.27 37.01 31.34
CA LEU A 21 5.44 36.49 32.44
C LEU A 21 4.43 37.58 32.80
N THR A 22 3.15 37.34 32.58
CA THR A 22 2.07 38.03 33.29
C THR A 22 0.95 37.04 33.60
N ALA A 23 0.75 36.79 34.90
CA ALA A 23 -0.38 36.10 35.45
C ALA A 23 -1.62 37.02 35.46
N ALA A 24 -2.77 36.51 35.07
CA ALA A 24 -4.07 37.07 35.40
C ALA A 24 -5.07 35.92 35.58
N CYS A 25 -5.38 35.61 36.84
CA CYS A 25 -6.49 34.75 37.22
C CYS A 25 -7.81 35.47 36.89
N GLY A 26 -8.69 34.78 36.16
CA GLY A 26 -10.08 35.18 35.98
C GLY A 26 -10.95 33.95 36.11
N ASP A 27 -11.42 33.68 37.33
CA ASP A 27 -12.43 32.67 37.60
C ASP A 27 -13.80 33.16 37.11
N ALA A 28 -14.26 32.61 36.00
CA ALA A 28 -15.64 32.66 35.59
C ALA A 28 -16.17 31.21 35.45
N PRO A 29 -17.22 30.81 36.18
CA PRO A 29 -17.85 29.52 35.98
C PRO A 29 -18.62 29.55 34.65
N THR A 30 -17.91 29.29 33.56
CA THR A 30 -18.54 29.02 32.28
C THR A 30 -19.06 27.60 32.36
N SER A 31 -20.39 27.44 32.46
CA SER A 31 -21.05 26.14 32.39
C SER A 31 -20.46 25.34 31.24
N ALA A 32 -19.80 24.23 31.57
CA ALA A 32 -19.33 23.28 30.59
C ALA A 32 -20.57 22.77 29.84
N THR A 33 -20.80 23.33 28.66
CA THR A 33 -21.66 22.68 27.67
C THR A 33 -21.01 21.32 27.47
N PRO A 34 -21.72 20.19 27.65
CA PRO A 34 -21.13 18.89 27.37
C PRO A 34 -20.67 18.96 25.92
N SER A 35 -19.35 18.98 25.74
CA SER A 35 -18.73 18.84 24.44
C SER A 35 -19.25 17.51 23.95
N ARG A 36 -20.27 17.55 23.09
CA ARG A 36 -20.67 16.38 22.32
C ARG A 36 -19.40 16.00 21.61
N LEU A 37 -18.78 14.91 22.06
CA LEU A 37 -17.81 14.17 21.25
C LEU A 37 -18.48 14.06 19.88
N ALA A 38 -18.00 14.83 18.91
CA ALA A 38 -18.31 14.55 17.53
C ALA A 38 -17.95 13.07 17.35
N PRO A 39 -18.82 12.24 16.77
CA PRO A 39 -18.38 10.94 16.29
C PRO A 39 -17.14 11.22 15.44
N SER A 40 -16.00 10.70 15.88
CA SER A 40 -14.83 10.68 15.03
C SER A 40 -15.22 9.75 13.90
N ASP A 41 -15.67 10.31 12.77
CA ASP A 41 -15.84 9.62 11.49
C ASP A 41 -14.46 9.19 10.93
N ALA A 42 -13.52 8.83 11.82
CA ALA A 42 -12.35 8.09 11.43
C ALA A 42 -12.87 6.78 10.84
N PRO A 43 -12.52 6.46 9.59
CA PRO A 43 -12.97 5.24 8.96
C PRO A 43 -12.62 4.06 9.86
N ALA A 44 -13.63 3.22 10.16
CA ALA A 44 -13.46 2.07 11.03
C ALA A 44 -12.35 1.17 10.50
N HIS A 45 -11.23 1.16 11.21
CA HIS A 45 -10.09 0.30 10.97
C HIS A 45 -10.09 -0.76 12.05
N ALA A 46 -10.38 -2.01 11.68
CA ALA A 46 -10.31 -3.13 12.60
C ALA A 46 -9.11 -4.00 12.23
N VAL A 47 -8.27 -4.31 13.23
CA VAL A 47 -7.13 -5.21 13.07
C VAL A 47 -7.22 -6.31 14.11
N TYR A 48 -7.09 -7.55 13.66
CA TYR A 48 -6.98 -8.71 14.52
C TYR A 48 -6.09 -9.76 13.89
N THR A 49 -5.59 -10.69 14.69
CA THR A 49 -4.69 -11.77 14.25
C THR A 49 -5.36 -13.12 14.41
N VAL A 50 -5.24 -13.97 13.39
CA VAL A 50 -5.68 -15.37 13.41
C VAL A 50 -4.48 -16.22 13.02
N GLY A 51 -3.87 -16.91 13.99
CA GLY A 51 -2.60 -17.59 13.78
C GLY A 51 -1.47 -16.62 13.43
N ASP A 52 -0.78 -16.85 12.33
CA ASP A 52 0.26 -16.00 11.74
C ASP A 52 -0.30 -14.87 10.85
N THR A 53 -1.61 -14.88 10.61
CA THR A 53 -2.26 -13.99 9.66
C THR A 53 -2.84 -12.78 10.39
N THR A 54 -2.44 -11.59 9.97
CA THR A 54 -3.09 -10.33 10.38
C THR A 54 -4.21 -10.01 9.42
N VAL A 55 -5.41 -9.79 9.93
CA VAL A 55 -6.58 -9.33 9.18
C VAL A 55 -6.81 -7.86 9.49
N SER A 56 -6.90 -7.03 8.46
CA SER A 56 -7.14 -5.58 8.56
C SER A 56 -8.33 -5.20 7.70
N THR A 57 -9.29 -4.46 8.25
CA THR A 57 -10.34 -3.81 7.46
C THR A 57 -10.04 -2.33 7.27
N PHE A 58 -10.34 -1.80 6.09
CA PHE A 58 -10.16 -0.38 5.81
C PHE A 58 -11.21 0.13 4.83
N VAL A 59 -11.49 1.42 4.90
CA VAL A 59 -12.45 2.08 4.01
C VAL A 59 -11.70 2.80 2.89
N TYR A 60 -12.08 2.52 1.66
CA TYR A 60 -11.73 3.33 0.50
C TYR A 60 -12.84 4.36 0.26
N THR A 61 -12.47 5.65 0.27
CA THR A 61 -13.39 6.75 -0.01
C THR A 61 -13.08 7.29 -1.41
N PRO A 62 -13.98 7.13 -2.41
CA PRO A 62 -13.65 7.44 -3.80
C PRO A 62 -13.25 8.89 -4.08
N LEU A 63 -13.70 9.84 -3.27
CA LEU A 63 -13.35 11.26 -3.40
C LEU A 63 -11.95 11.61 -2.88
N LEU A 64 -11.40 10.79 -1.98
CA LEU A 64 -10.14 11.07 -1.28
C LEU A 64 -9.02 10.09 -1.64
N GLY A 65 -9.38 8.88 -2.07
CA GLY A 65 -8.44 7.76 -2.15
C GLY A 65 -8.17 7.16 -0.77
N THR A 66 -7.12 6.35 -0.67
CA THR A 66 -6.63 5.82 0.62
C THR A 66 -5.16 5.43 0.55
N SER A 67 -4.48 5.48 1.70
CA SER A 67 -3.16 4.90 1.90
C SER A 67 -3.21 4.04 3.16
N GLN A 68 -3.20 2.72 2.97
CA GLN A 68 -3.35 1.75 4.04
C GLN A 68 -2.03 1.05 4.35
N GLY A 69 -1.62 1.06 5.62
CA GLY A 69 -0.51 0.25 6.13
C GLY A 69 -0.98 -1.12 6.63
N PHE A 70 -0.14 -2.15 6.51
CA PHE A 70 -0.41 -3.49 7.04
C PHE A 70 0.73 -3.95 7.97
N ALA A 71 0.52 -5.08 8.63
CA ALA A 71 1.58 -5.74 9.40
C ALA A 71 2.83 -5.95 8.54
N GLY A 72 4.01 -5.97 9.17
CA GLY A 72 5.29 -6.04 8.45
C GLY A 72 5.71 -4.73 7.76
N GLY A 73 4.94 -3.65 7.91
CA GLY A 73 5.25 -2.34 7.33
C GLY A 73 4.93 -2.26 5.84
N HIS A 74 4.05 -3.12 5.34
CA HIS A 74 3.56 -3.08 3.97
C HIS A 74 2.58 -1.92 3.79
N GLN A 75 2.41 -1.44 2.55
CA GLN A 75 1.57 -0.29 2.25
C GLN A 75 0.86 -0.45 0.91
N LEU A 76 -0.41 -0.07 0.86
CA LEU A 76 -1.20 0.06 -0.35
C LEU A 76 -1.62 1.52 -0.51
N THR A 77 -1.48 2.06 -1.70
CA THR A 77 -1.92 3.42 -2.04
C THR A 77 -2.86 3.37 -3.22
N MET A 78 -4.07 3.92 -3.04
CA MET A 78 -5.08 4.07 -4.08
C MET A 78 -5.47 5.55 -4.19
N PRO A 79 -5.35 6.18 -5.38
CA PRO A 79 -5.82 7.55 -5.57
C PRO A 79 -7.35 7.61 -5.57
N ALA A 80 -7.90 8.83 -5.53
CA ALA A 80 -9.32 9.06 -5.75
C ALA A 80 -9.78 8.51 -7.11
N GLY A 81 -10.99 7.96 -7.17
CA GLY A 81 -11.57 7.38 -8.38
C GLY A 81 -10.84 6.15 -8.94
N ALA A 82 -9.98 5.48 -8.16
CA ALA A 82 -9.18 4.35 -8.64
C ALA A 82 -9.95 3.03 -8.78
N VAL A 83 -11.06 2.84 -8.07
CA VAL A 83 -11.78 1.55 -8.02
C VAL A 83 -12.97 1.59 -8.97
N CYS A 84 -13.11 0.58 -9.83
CA CYS A 84 -14.30 0.39 -10.65
C CYS A 84 -15.50 0.01 -9.78
N ASP A 85 -16.72 0.42 -10.17
CA ASP A 85 -17.95 -0.03 -9.52
C ASP A 85 -18.20 -1.53 -9.78
N PRO A 86 -18.09 -2.40 -8.76
CA PRO A 86 -18.21 -3.84 -8.95
C PRO A 86 -19.61 -4.29 -9.39
N LEU A 87 -20.65 -3.45 -9.20
CA LEU A 87 -22.00 -3.76 -9.67
C LEU A 87 -22.11 -3.73 -11.20
N THR A 88 -21.20 -3.04 -11.89
CA THR A 88 -21.27 -2.85 -13.35
C THR A 88 -20.02 -3.30 -14.09
N SER A 89 -18.87 -3.39 -13.41
CA SER A 89 -17.58 -3.56 -14.09
C SER A 89 -17.19 -5.00 -14.37
N GLY A 90 -17.80 -5.98 -13.67
CA GLY A 90 -17.32 -7.37 -13.63
C GLY A 90 -15.91 -7.50 -13.04
N TYR A 91 -15.39 -8.74 -13.04
CA TYR A 91 -14.05 -9.06 -12.56
C TYR A 91 -13.47 -10.24 -13.37
N GLY A 92 -12.23 -10.10 -13.87
CA GLY A 92 -11.54 -11.13 -14.65
C GLY A 92 -10.38 -10.58 -15.46
N PRO A 93 -9.40 -11.41 -15.88
CA PRO A 93 -8.24 -11.00 -16.68
C PRO A 93 -8.57 -10.22 -17.94
N GLU A 94 -9.65 -10.60 -18.62
CA GLU A 94 -10.17 -9.95 -19.83
C GLU A 94 -10.78 -8.57 -19.57
N LEU A 95 -11.04 -8.21 -18.31
CA LEU A 95 -11.68 -6.96 -17.90
C LEU A 95 -10.72 -5.96 -17.26
N TRP A 96 -9.49 -6.34 -16.91
CA TRP A 96 -8.57 -5.48 -16.16
C TRP A 96 -8.20 -4.19 -16.90
N ASP A 97 -8.11 -4.24 -18.23
CA ASP A 97 -7.83 -3.08 -19.09
C ASP A 97 -9.08 -2.44 -19.70
N ALA A 98 -10.25 -3.06 -19.49
CA ALA A 98 -11.50 -2.51 -19.99
C ALA A 98 -11.88 -1.23 -19.24
N GLY A 99 -12.50 -0.26 -19.91
CA GLY A 99 -13.09 0.90 -19.25
C GLY A 99 -14.15 0.48 -18.20
N CYS A 100 -14.39 1.33 -17.21
CA CYS A 100 -15.44 1.13 -16.21
C CYS A 100 -15.89 2.46 -15.62
N LEU A 101 -17.06 2.46 -14.98
CA LEU A 101 -17.49 3.57 -14.15
C LEU A 101 -16.76 3.50 -12.81
N PRO A 102 -16.19 4.61 -12.31
CA PRO A 102 -15.59 4.64 -10.98
C PRO A 102 -16.67 4.45 -9.92
N LEU A 103 -16.32 3.74 -8.85
CA LEU A 103 -17.12 3.63 -7.64
C LEU A 103 -17.36 5.03 -7.05
N LEU A 104 -18.60 5.34 -6.68
CA LEU A 104 -18.99 6.65 -6.14
C LEU A 104 -19.23 6.67 -4.63
N THR A 105 -19.37 5.50 -4.01
CA THR A 105 -19.64 5.35 -2.58
C THR A 105 -18.45 4.71 -1.85
N PRO A 106 -18.26 4.99 -0.55
CA PRO A 106 -17.23 4.32 0.23
C PRO A 106 -17.39 2.79 0.21
N MET A 107 -16.28 2.08 0.17
CA MET A 107 -16.25 0.61 0.19
C MET A 107 -15.28 0.10 1.25
N VAL A 108 -15.71 -0.93 1.97
CA VAL A 108 -14.87 -1.61 2.96
C VAL A 108 -14.11 -2.73 2.28
N PHE A 109 -12.80 -2.73 2.43
CA PHE A 109 -11.93 -3.81 2.04
C PHE A 109 -11.43 -4.55 3.28
N THR A 110 -11.27 -5.86 3.14
CA THR A 110 -10.58 -6.72 4.09
C THR A 110 -9.27 -7.16 3.45
N ALA A 111 -8.15 -6.88 4.11
CA ALA A 111 -6.85 -7.40 3.75
C ALA A 111 -6.41 -8.46 4.75
N ARG A 112 -5.80 -9.54 4.26
CA ARG A 112 -5.09 -10.52 5.09
C ARG A 112 -3.62 -10.45 4.72
N SER A 113 -2.75 -10.29 5.71
CA SER A 113 -1.30 -10.25 5.51
C SER A 113 -0.62 -11.26 6.40
N TRP A 114 0.29 -12.06 5.85
CA TRP A 114 1.11 -13.02 6.59
C TRP A 114 2.49 -13.12 5.93
N THR A 115 3.37 -13.89 6.57
CA THR A 115 4.71 -14.16 6.06
C THR A 115 4.87 -15.67 5.96
N ASP A 116 5.33 -16.18 4.82
CA ASP A 116 5.55 -17.61 4.66
C ASP A 116 6.80 -18.11 5.41
N ALA A 117 7.03 -19.42 5.38
CA ALA A 117 8.21 -20.04 6.00
C ALA A 117 9.55 -19.53 5.43
N ALA A 118 9.56 -18.94 4.23
CA ALA A 118 10.73 -18.33 3.62
C ALA A 118 10.90 -16.84 3.97
N GLY A 119 10.04 -16.29 4.85
CA GLY A 119 10.10 -14.89 5.25
C GLY A 119 9.49 -13.93 4.23
N ARG A 120 8.76 -14.42 3.22
CA ARG A 120 8.22 -13.60 2.14
C ARG A 120 6.82 -13.12 2.48
N PRO A 121 6.48 -11.85 2.21
CA PRO A 121 5.17 -11.32 2.51
C PRO A 121 4.13 -11.80 1.50
N HIS A 122 2.95 -12.11 2.03
CA HIS A 122 1.74 -12.42 1.27
C HIS A 122 0.62 -11.48 1.71
N LEU A 123 -0.13 -10.95 0.75
CA LEU A 123 -1.31 -10.12 0.98
C LEU A 123 -2.47 -10.63 0.13
N THR A 124 -3.65 -10.77 0.73
CA THR A 124 -4.91 -10.98 -0.02
C THR A 124 -5.90 -9.90 0.33
N PHE A 125 -6.73 -9.53 -0.63
CA PHE A 125 -7.77 -8.51 -0.51
C PHE A 125 -9.13 -9.10 -0.83
N SER A 126 -10.17 -8.54 -0.21
CA SER A 126 -11.56 -8.85 -0.50
C SER A 126 -12.42 -7.60 -0.27
N PRO A 127 -13.42 -7.30 -1.11
CA PRO A 127 -13.81 -8.04 -2.31
C PRO A 127 -12.80 -7.94 -3.46
N ASP A 128 -12.91 -8.87 -4.41
CA ASP A 128 -12.17 -8.84 -5.67
C ASP A 128 -12.73 -7.69 -6.54
N VAL A 129 -11.90 -6.69 -6.84
CA VAL A 129 -12.27 -5.52 -7.65
C VAL A 129 -11.18 -5.22 -8.66
N ARG A 130 -11.53 -4.54 -9.76
CA ARG A 130 -10.56 -4.01 -10.71
C ARG A 130 -10.45 -2.49 -10.60
N PHE A 131 -9.33 -1.94 -11.08
CA PHE A 131 -9.07 -0.52 -11.02
C PHE A 131 -9.40 0.17 -12.33
N VAL A 132 -9.78 1.45 -12.24
CA VAL A 132 -10.07 2.31 -13.38
C VAL A 132 -8.79 2.47 -14.21
N PRO A 133 -8.79 2.11 -15.51
CA PRO A 133 -7.63 2.30 -16.37
C PRO A 133 -7.15 3.76 -16.36
N GLY A 134 -5.83 3.96 -16.34
CA GLY A 134 -5.21 5.28 -16.22
C GLY A 134 -4.96 5.74 -14.77
N THR A 135 -5.55 5.07 -13.78
CA THR A 135 -5.16 5.28 -12.37
C THR A 135 -3.98 4.39 -11.98
N THR A 136 -3.24 4.80 -10.95
CA THR A 136 -2.06 4.09 -10.45
C THR A 136 -2.27 3.69 -8.99
N VAL A 137 -2.75 2.46 -8.80
CA VAL A 137 -2.75 1.80 -7.49
C VAL A 137 -1.40 1.14 -7.29
N THR A 138 -0.77 1.39 -6.14
CA THR A 138 0.58 0.86 -5.86
C THR A 138 0.57 0.03 -4.58
N LEU A 139 1.11 -1.18 -4.67
CA LEU A 139 1.41 -2.02 -3.52
C LEU A 139 2.92 -1.95 -3.23
N ARG A 140 3.27 -1.71 -1.97
CA ARG A 140 4.64 -1.70 -1.45
C ARG A 140 4.76 -2.78 -0.39
N LEU A 141 5.63 -3.75 -0.63
CA LEU A 141 5.92 -4.83 0.30
C LEU A 141 7.35 -4.67 0.82
N LYS A 142 7.49 -4.83 2.13
CA LYS A 142 8.79 -4.74 2.80
C LYS A 142 9.39 -6.13 2.78
N ASP A 143 10.44 -6.30 2.00
CA ASP A 143 11.17 -7.56 1.87
C ASP A 143 12.62 -7.22 1.52
N LYS A 144 13.50 -7.37 2.51
CA LYS A 144 14.93 -7.03 2.36
C LYS A 144 15.58 -7.86 1.26
N THR A 145 15.28 -9.14 1.20
CA THR A 145 15.89 -10.06 0.24
C THR A 145 15.45 -9.68 -1.16
N ALA A 146 14.15 -9.48 -1.37
CA ALA A 146 13.62 -9.10 -2.67
C ALA A 146 14.05 -7.71 -3.12
N ALA A 147 14.27 -6.78 -2.19
CA ALA A 147 14.72 -5.42 -2.52
C ALA A 147 16.16 -5.37 -3.05
N ILE A 148 17.01 -6.35 -2.71
CA ILE A 148 18.41 -6.41 -3.15
C ILE A 148 18.67 -7.45 -4.24
N THR A 149 17.79 -8.45 -4.39
CA THR A 149 17.96 -9.52 -5.37
C THR A 149 17.38 -9.12 -6.72
N GLU A 150 18.19 -9.20 -7.77
CA GLU A 150 17.74 -9.04 -9.14
C GLU A 150 16.76 -10.16 -9.52
N GLY A 151 15.78 -9.86 -10.38
CA GLY A 151 14.72 -10.79 -10.75
C GLY A 151 13.59 -10.96 -9.73
N SER A 152 13.72 -10.43 -8.50
CA SER A 152 12.59 -10.44 -7.55
C SER A 152 11.38 -9.65 -8.07
N ALA A 153 10.18 -10.21 -7.85
CA ALA A 153 8.92 -9.69 -8.33
C ALA A 153 7.80 -9.84 -7.29
N ILE A 154 6.84 -8.92 -7.30
CA ILE A 154 5.52 -9.10 -6.70
C ILE A 154 4.66 -9.76 -7.78
N VAL A 155 4.16 -10.97 -7.52
CA VAL A 155 3.33 -11.73 -8.47
C VAL A 155 1.89 -11.85 -7.97
N TRP A 156 0.97 -12.03 -8.90
CA TRP A 156 -0.47 -12.13 -8.62
C TRP A 156 -0.83 -13.58 -8.30
N CYS A 157 -1.56 -13.81 -7.21
CA CYS A 157 -2.09 -15.11 -6.83
C CYS A 157 -3.62 -15.08 -6.97
N PRO A 158 -4.21 -15.70 -8.00
CA PRO A 158 -5.65 -15.70 -8.21
C PRO A 158 -6.38 -16.38 -7.06
N THR A 159 -7.52 -15.82 -6.65
CA THR A 159 -8.36 -16.40 -5.61
C THR A 159 -8.75 -17.85 -5.97
N GLY A 160 -8.48 -18.80 -5.08
CA GLY A 160 -8.79 -20.21 -5.29
C GLY A 160 -7.77 -20.99 -6.14
N GLN A 161 -6.66 -20.37 -6.56
CA GLN A 161 -5.56 -21.05 -7.25
C GLN A 161 -4.32 -21.15 -6.37
N LEU A 162 -3.52 -22.20 -6.60
CA LEU A 162 -2.27 -22.44 -5.88
C LEU A 162 -1.06 -21.77 -6.54
N THR A 163 -1.19 -21.41 -7.82
CA THR A 163 -0.10 -20.86 -8.63
C THR A 163 -0.25 -19.36 -8.79
N CYS A 164 0.85 -18.63 -8.63
CA CYS A 164 0.90 -17.20 -8.86
C CYS A 164 1.55 -16.88 -10.22
N VAL A 165 1.14 -15.78 -10.83
CA VAL A 165 1.51 -15.37 -12.18
C VAL A 165 2.21 -14.00 -12.14
N ASP A 166 3.35 -13.92 -12.82
CA ASP A 166 4.00 -12.65 -13.09
C ASP A 166 3.37 -11.98 -14.32
N GLU A 167 2.38 -11.11 -14.08
CA GLU A 167 1.71 -10.37 -15.16
C GLU A 167 2.65 -9.35 -15.83
N ALA A 168 3.82 -9.03 -15.25
CA ALA A 168 4.78 -8.14 -15.89
C ALA A 168 5.39 -8.72 -17.16
N ARG A 169 5.31 -10.05 -17.34
CA ARG A 169 5.77 -10.75 -18.55
C ARG A 169 4.95 -10.38 -19.78
N THR A 170 3.66 -10.10 -19.60
CA THR A 170 2.74 -9.71 -20.68
C THR A 170 2.42 -8.23 -20.65
N ASP A 171 2.48 -7.58 -19.49
CA ASP A 171 2.32 -6.15 -19.33
C ASP A 171 3.48 -5.52 -18.53
N PRO A 172 4.49 -4.95 -19.22
CA PRO A 172 5.63 -4.31 -18.58
C PRO A 172 5.28 -3.16 -17.62
N THR A 173 4.08 -2.57 -17.71
CA THR A 173 3.66 -1.51 -16.79
C THR A 173 3.41 -2.02 -15.36
N LEU A 174 3.34 -3.35 -15.19
CA LEU A 174 3.21 -4.02 -13.91
C LEU A 174 4.54 -4.55 -13.38
N ALA A 175 5.67 -4.16 -13.97
CA ALA A 175 6.99 -4.52 -13.47
C ALA A 175 7.16 -4.13 -11.99
N THR A 176 7.82 -5.02 -11.25
CA THR A 176 8.17 -4.73 -9.86
C THR A 176 9.42 -3.87 -9.82
N TYR A 177 9.35 -2.78 -9.07
CA TYR A 177 10.48 -1.93 -8.75
C TYR A 177 11.04 -2.32 -7.39
N ARG A 178 12.36 -2.24 -7.26
CA ARG A 178 13.09 -2.59 -6.04
C ARG A 178 13.80 -1.35 -5.52
N ASP A 179 13.70 -1.10 -4.23
CA ASP A 179 14.43 -0.04 -3.54
C ASP A 179 15.28 -0.63 -2.41
N PRO A 180 16.57 -0.89 -2.66
CA PRO A 180 17.47 -1.47 -1.67
C PRO A 180 17.78 -0.53 -0.51
N ASN A 181 17.52 0.78 -0.65
CA ASN A 181 17.75 1.74 0.44
C ASN A 181 16.62 1.71 1.47
N THR A 182 15.37 1.56 1.00
CA THR A 182 14.20 1.49 1.88
C THR A 182 13.77 0.07 2.22
N LEU A 183 14.37 -0.95 1.58
CA LEU A 183 14.06 -2.37 1.73
C LEU A 183 12.63 -2.73 1.27
N PHE A 184 12.12 -1.98 0.29
CA PHE A 184 10.80 -2.20 -0.29
C PHE A 184 10.92 -2.70 -1.72
N VAL A 185 9.99 -3.57 -2.08
CA VAL A 185 9.60 -3.82 -3.47
C VAL A 185 8.21 -3.22 -3.67
N TYR A 186 7.96 -2.66 -4.85
CA TYR A 186 6.66 -2.06 -5.14
C TYR A 186 6.25 -2.27 -6.58
N ARG A 187 4.94 -2.38 -6.77
CA ARG A 187 4.32 -2.75 -8.04
C ARG A 187 3.01 -2.00 -8.23
N ARG A 188 2.76 -1.57 -9.48
CA ARG A 188 1.44 -1.09 -9.89
C ARG A 188 0.47 -2.27 -9.99
N LEU A 189 -0.73 -2.11 -9.46
CA LEU A 189 -1.80 -3.10 -9.53
C LEU A 189 -2.88 -2.69 -10.53
N LYS A 190 -3.54 -3.69 -11.14
CA LYS A 190 -4.78 -3.50 -11.92
C LYS A 190 -6.04 -4.02 -11.23
N HIS A 191 -5.88 -4.84 -10.21
CA HIS A 191 -6.99 -5.48 -9.49
C HIS A 191 -6.61 -5.84 -8.05
N PHE A 192 -7.61 -6.22 -7.26
CA PHE A 192 -7.46 -6.81 -5.94
C PHE A 192 -7.81 -8.29 -5.95
N SER A 193 -6.94 -9.05 -5.31
CA SER A 193 -7.01 -10.49 -5.07
C SER A 193 -5.86 -10.86 -4.11
N GLY A 194 -5.09 -11.92 -4.37
CA GLY A 194 -3.82 -12.23 -3.69
C GLY A 194 -2.57 -11.72 -4.41
N TYR A 195 -1.54 -11.42 -3.63
CA TYR A 195 -0.20 -11.05 -4.08
C TYR A 195 0.85 -11.61 -3.13
N ASN A 196 1.98 -12.05 -3.67
CA ASN A 196 3.14 -12.43 -2.90
C ASN A 196 4.44 -11.96 -3.57
N VAL A 197 5.52 -11.99 -2.81
CA VAL A 197 6.86 -11.74 -3.34
C VAL A 197 7.49 -13.06 -3.74
N VAL A 198 8.02 -13.13 -4.95
CA VAL A 198 8.93 -14.18 -5.39
C VAL A 198 10.31 -13.58 -5.54
N VAL A 199 11.31 -14.32 -5.09
CA VAL A 199 12.71 -14.02 -5.35
C VAL A 199 13.11 -14.99 -6.45
N ASP A 200 13.36 -14.46 -7.64
CA ASP A 200 13.93 -15.25 -8.72
C ASP A 200 15.24 -15.88 -8.23
N ARG A 201 15.26 -17.20 -8.19
CA ARG A 201 16.48 -17.97 -8.02
C ARG A 201 16.87 -18.40 -9.42
N SER A 202 17.29 -17.48 -10.30
CA SER A 202 17.67 -17.77 -11.70
C SER A 202 18.91 -18.69 -11.77
N GLY A 203 18.71 -19.93 -11.34
CA GLY A 203 19.70 -20.95 -11.03
C GLY A 203 19.12 -22.22 -10.38
N GLU A 204 17.88 -22.20 -9.87
CA GLU A 204 17.17 -23.44 -9.50
C GLU A 204 16.14 -23.77 -10.58
N GLU A 205 16.43 -24.81 -11.36
CA GLU A 205 15.43 -25.50 -12.16
C GLU A 205 14.18 -25.80 -11.32
N PRO A 206 12.98 -25.79 -11.92
CA PRO A 206 11.79 -26.23 -11.22
C PRO A 206 12.06 -27.61 -10.63
N ILE A 207 12.03 -27.71 -9.30
CA ILE A 207 11.99 -29.00 -8.63
C ILE A 207 10.66 -29.61 -9.09
N SER A 208 10.76 -30.46 -10.09
CA SER A 208 9.77 -31.46 -10.44
C SER A 208 9.54 -32.28 -9.17
N ASP A 209 8.58 -31.86 -8.35
CA ASP A 209 8.07 -32.66 -7.25
C ASP A 209 7.21 -33.78 -7.83
N THR A 210 7.88 -34.67 -8.58
CA THR A 210 7.42 -36.02 -8.86
C THR A 210 7.72 -36.84 -7.63
N GLY A 211 6.82 -36.84 -6.66
CA GLY A 211 6.73 -37.96 -5.73
C GLY A 211 6.44 -37.62 -4.29
N PHE A 212 5.16 -37.41 -3.99
CA PHE A 212 4.58 -38.02 -2.79
C PHE A 212 3.30 -38.75 -3.18
N GLY A 213 3.48 -39.99 -3.59
CA GLY A 213 2.47 -41.01 -3.35
C GLY A 213 2.69 -41.55 -1.94
N PHE A 214 1.68 -41.39 -1.09
CA PHE A 214 1.20 -42.37 -0.12
C PHE A 214 -0.27 -42.09 0.15
#